data_AF-A0AAD4NLR8-F1
#
_entry.id   AF-A0AAD4NLR8-F1
#
_cell.length_a   1.000
_cell.length_b   1.000
_cell.length_c   1.000
_cell.angle_alpha   90.00
_cell.angle_beta   90.00
_cell.angle_gamma   90.00
#
_symmetry.space_group_name_H-M   'P 1'
#
loop_
_entity.id
_entity.type
_entity.pdbx_description
1 polymer ?
#
loop_
_entity_poly.entity_id
_entity_poly.type
_entity_poly.pdbx_seq_one_letter_code
_entity_poly.pdbx_strand_id
1 'polypeptide(L)'
;MATSSEQVPPKSDVEQTPCTSTSKQNESMGKLPPCIIVLGMAGSGKTTFVQRLTSHLHAQKSFPYVINLDPAVATVPYPANVDIRDTIKYKLVMSEYGLGPNGAIMTCMNLICTRFNQVPYF
;
A
#
# COMPACT_ATOMS: atom_id res chain seq x y z
N MET A 1 18.93 -34.06 -49.01
CA MET A 1 17.78 -33.30 -48.47
C MET A 1 17.78 -33.44 -46.96
N ALA A 2 18.11 -32.38 -46.22
CA ALA A 2 17.95 -32.31 -44.75
C ALA A 2 18.14 -30.86 -44.24
N THR A 3 17.16 -30.38 -43.44
CA THR A 3 17.31 -29.51 -42.25
C THR A 3 17.67 -28.00 -42.34
N SER A 4 16.72 -27.16 -41.87
CA SER A 4 16.81 -25.85 -41.14
C SER A 4 17.71 -24.70 -41.62
N SER A 5 17.52 -23.41 -41.27
CA SER A 5 16.52 -22.63 -40.50
C SER A 5 16.14 -21.36 -41.35
N GLU A 6 15.29 -20.39 -41.03
CA GLU A 6 14.81 -19.79 -39.77
C GLU A 6 13.51 -18.99 -40.06
N GLN A 7 12.55 -18.91 -39.12
CA GLN A 7 11.29 -18.16 -39.31
C GLN A 7 11.26 -16.87 -38.50
N VAL A 8 10.96 -15.75 -39.16
CA VAL A 8 10.60 -14.46 -38.55
C VAL A 8 9.09 -14.24 -38.72
N PRO A 9 8.30 -14.05 -37.64
CA PRO A 9 6.90 -13.67 -37.74
C PRO A 9 6.71 -12.13 -37.73
N PRO A 10 6.06 -11.53 -38.74
CA PRO A 10 5.54 -10.16 -38.67
C PRO A 10 4.13 -10.09 -38.04
N LYS A 11 3.68 -8.86 -37.76
CA LYS A 11 2.46 -8.52 -37.01
C LYS A 11 1.17 -8.57 -37.86
N SER A 12 0.04 -8.96 -37.26
CA SER A 12 -1.37 -8.70 -37.65
C SER A 12 -2.29 -9.39 -36.61
N ASP A 13 -3.45 -8.91 -36.14
CA ASP A 13 -4.08 -7.57 -36.10
C ASP A 13 -5.13 -7.51 -34.95
N VAL A 14 -5.99 -6.47 -34.89
CA VAL A 14 -7.10 -6.32 -33.92
C VAL A 14 -8.45 -6.73 -34.53
N GLU A 15 -9.19 -7.67 -33.91
CA GLU A 15 -10.61 -7.87 -34.24
C GLU A 15 -11.51 -8.16 -33.02
N GLN A 16 -12.79 -7.82 -33.17
CA GLN A 16 -13.77 -7.39 -32.18
C GLN A 16 -14.39 -8.49 -31.28
N THR A 17 -14.81 -8.11 -30.07
CA THR A 17 -15.86 -8.79 -29.29
C THR A 17 -17.17 -8.91 -30.08
N PRO A 18 -17.97 -9.98 -29.88
CA PRO A 18 -19.19 -9.76 -29.07
C PRO A 18 -19.61 -10.92 -28.13
N CYS A 19 -20.01 -10.51 -26.92
CA CYS A 19 -21.14 -10.99 -26.12
C CYS A 19 -21.38 -12.50 -25.85
N THR A 20 -21.19 -12.86 -24.57
CA THR A 20 -22.15 -13.61 -23.73
C THR A 20 -22.45 -15.07 -24.08
N SER A 21 -21.80 -15.98 -23.33
CA SER A 21 -22.41 -17.24 -22.92
C SER A 21 -22.42 -17.34 -21.38
N THR A 22 -23.62 -17.45 -20.82
CA THR A 22 -23.88 -17.43 -19.38
C THR A 22 -23.33 -18.68 -18.67
N SER A 23 -22.36 -18.50 -17.79
CA SER A 23 -22.02 -19.49 -16.76
C SER A 23 -22.22 -18.88 -15.37
N LYS A 24 -23.25 -19.35 -14.66
CA LYS A 24 -23.53 -18.95 -13.28
C LYS A 24 -22.55 -19.65 -12.33
N GLN A 25 -21.35 -19.10 -12.19
CA GLN A 25 -20.47 -19.43 -11.08
C GLN A 25 -21.00 -18.75 -9.81
N ASN A 26 -21.72 -19.50 -8.97
CA ASN A 26 -22.10 -19.07 -7.62
C ASN A 26 -20.87 -19.18 -6.71
N GLU A 27 -19.89 -18.30 -6.91
CA GLU A 27 -18.80 -18.14 -5.97
C GLU A 27 -19.30 -17.39 -4.74
N SER A 28 -19.44 -18.08 -3.62
CA SER A 28 -19.52 -17.43 -2.31
C SER A 28 -18.14 -16.88 -1.94
N MET A 29 -17.72 -15.84 -2.67
CA MET A 29 -16.49 -15.10 -2.39
C MET A 29 -16.55 -14.63 -0.94
N GLY A 30 -15.72 -15.24 -0.09
CA GLY A 30 -15.56 -14.82 1.30
C GLY A 30 -15.21 -13.33 1.30
N LYS A 31 -16.11 -12.51 1.87
CA LYS A 31 -16.04 -11.05 1.74
C LYS A 31 -14.72 -10.55 2.31
N LEU A 32 -13.80 -10.17 1.42
CA LEU A 32 -12.49 -9.65 1.80
C LEU A 32 -12.66 -8.46 2.75
N PRO A 33 -11.79 -8.33 3.78
CA PRO A 33 -11.88 -7.23 4.72
C PRO A 33 -11.71 -5.89 3.99
N PRO A 34 -12.53 -4.87 4.27
CA PRO A 34 -12.44 -3.59 3.59
C PRO A 34 -11.15 -2.85 3.95
N CYS A 35 -10.37 -2.47 2.93
CA CYS A 35 -9.22 -1.58 3.09
C CYS A 35 -9.67 -0.12 3.08
N ILE A 36 -9.25 0.66 4.07
CA ILE A 36 -9.60 2.09 4.22
C ILE A 36 -8.30 2.90 4.23
N ILE A 37 -8.13 3.77 3.24
CA ILE A 37 -6.97 4.68 3.14
C ILE A 37 -7.44 6.10 3.45
N VAL A 38 -6.83 6.73 4.46
CA VAL A 38 -7.23 8.06 4.94
C VAL A 38 -6.28 9.12 4.36
N LEU A 39 -6.78 9.90 3.40
CA LEU A 39 -6.04 10.95 2.71
C LEU A 39 -6.60 12.35 3.03
N GLY A 40 -5.80 13.40 2.86
CA GLY A 40 -6.17 14.77 3.20
C GLY A 40 -4.98 15.66 3.57
N MET A 41 -5.21 16.96 3.67
CA MET A 41 -4.17 17.98 3.97
C MET A 41 -3.52 17.78 5.35
N ALA A 42 -2.36 18.41 5.57
CA ALA A 42 -1.80 18.56 6.91
C ALA A 42 -2.81 19.29 7.82
N GLY A 43 -2.95 18.86 9.08
CA GLY A 43 -3.92 19.44 10.02
C GLY A 43 -5.39 19.02 9.82
N SER A 44 -5.76 18.29 8.75
CA SER A 44 -7.17 17.91 8.48
C SER A 44 -7.75 16.82 9.40
N GLY A 45 -7.09 16.52 10.54
CA GLY A 45 -7.58 15.55 11.52
C GLY A 45 -7.46 14.06 11.16
N LYS A 46 -6.68 13.68 10.13
CA LYS A 46 -6.52 12.27 9.69
C LYS A 46 -6.20 11.30 10.84
N THR A 47 -5.19 11.62 11.65
CA THR A 47 -4.75 10.81 12.80
C THR A 47 -5.87 10.69 13.85
N THR A 48 -6.60 11.78 14.11
CA THR A 48 -7.74 11.83 15.02
C THR A 48 -8.91 10.98 14.52
N PHE A 49 -9.17 10.99 13.21
CA PHE A 49 -10.17 10.14 12.57
C PHE A 49 -9.82 8.66 12.71
N VAL A 50 -8.58 8.26 12.40
CA VAL A 50 -8.11 6.87 12.58
C VAL A 50 -8.21 6.45 14.05
N GLN A 51 -7.77 7.30 14.99
CA GLN A 51 -7.90 7.05 16.43
C GLN A 51 -9.36 6.78 16.84
N ARG A 52 -10.30 7.62 16.39
CA ARG A 52 -11.72 7.47 16.75
C ARG A 52 -12.36 6.25 16.08
N LEU A 53 -12.00 5.95 14.83
CA LEU A 53 -12.46 4.78 14.08
C LEU A 53 -12.00 3.49 14.75
N THR A 54 -10.70 3.37 15.08
CA THR A 54 -10.14 2.22 15.81
C THR A 54 -10.81 2.03 17.17
N SER A 55 -10.99 3.13 17.93
CA SER A 55 -11.70 3.10 19.22
C SER A 55 -13.14 2.61 19.10
N HIS A 56 -13.85 3.01 18.04
CA HIS A 56 -15.23 2.60 17.79
C HIS A 56 -15.33 1.11 17.40
N LEU A 57 -14.44 0.62 16.54
CA LEU A 57 -14.38 -0.78 16.15
C LEU A 57 -14.01 -1.70 17.34
N HIS A 58 -13.05 -1.28 18.17
CA HIS A 58 -12.70 -1.99 19.41
C HIS A 58 -13.91 -2.12 20.36
N ALA A 59 -14.73 -1.08 20.50
CA ALA A 59 -15.96 -1.15 21.29
C ALA A 59 -16.99 -2.14 20.73
N GLN A 60 -16.97 -2.41 19.42
CA GLN A 60 -17.80 -3.42 18.75
C GLN A 60 -17.16 -4.82 18.72
N LYS A 61 -16.03 -5.05 19.43
CA LYS A 61 -15.23 -6.29 19.39
C LYS A 61 -14.67 -6.65 17.99
N SER A 62 -14.57 -5.66 17.11
CA SER A 62 -13.88 -5.79 15.83
C SER A 62 -12.50 -5.15 15.93
N PHE A 63 -11.44 -5.94 15.73
CA PHE A 63 -10.06 -5.45 15.82
C PHE A 63 -9.56 -5.11 14.41
N PRO A 64 -9.47 -3.83 14.02
CA PRO A 64 -8.92 -3.45 12.72
C PRO A 64 -7.41 -3.66 12.70
N TYR A 65 -6.87 -4.02 11.55
CA TYR A 65 -5.44 -4.00 11.31
C TYR A 65 -5.03 -2.58 10.94
N VAL A 66 -4.29 -1.89 11.83
CA VAL A 66 -3.97 -0.46 11.68
C VAL A 66 -2.53 -0.28 11.23
N ILE A 67 -2.33 0.47 10.15
CA ILE A 67 -1.02 0.76 9.56
C ILE A 67 -0.75 2.26 9.63
N ASN A 68 0.39 2.67 10.21
CA ASN A 68 0.88 4.03 10.14
C ASN A 68 1.85 4.19 8.95
N LEU A 69 1.53 5.10 8.03
CA LEU A 69 2.32 5.43 6.85
C LEU A 69 2.90 6.86 6.89
N ASP A 70 2.80 7.57 8.02
CA ASP A 70 3.40 8.90 8.20
C ASP A 70 4.73 8.79 8.97
N PRO A 71 5.89 9.15 8.37
CA PRO A 71 7.17 9.11 9.06
C PRO A 71 7.42 10.33 9.96
N ALA A 72 6.66 11.41 9.76
CA ALA A 72 6.83 12.68 10.47
C ALA A 72 5.94 12.81 11.72
N VAL A 73 4.99 11.90 11.94
CA VAL A 73 4.16 11.90 13.16
C VAL A 73 4.99 11.58 14.40
N ALA A 74 4.98 12.49 15.38
CA ALA A 74 5.76 12.36 16.61
C ALA A 74 5.23 11.23 17.52
N THR A 75 3.91 11.17 17.71
CA THR A 75 3.23 10.22 18.59
C THR A 75 1.96 9.69 17.92
N VAL A 76 1.83 8.38 17.82
CA VAL A 76 0.64 7.72 17.28
C VAL A 76 -0.28 7.33 18.45
N PRO A 77 -1.50 7.91 18.57
CA PRO A 77 -2.36 7.74 19.75
C PRO A 77 -3.28 6.49 19.64
N TYR A 78 -2.86 5.48 18.89
CA TYR A 78 -3.58 4.23 18.65
C TYR A 78 -2.60 3.06 18.49
N PRO A 79 -3.00 1.81 18.81
CA PRO A 79 -2.16 0.65 18.53
C PRO A 79 -2.07 0.44 17.01
N ALA A 80 -0.91 0.76 16.43
CA ALA A 80 -0.59 0.40 15.05
C ALA A 80 0.06 -1.00 15.03
N ASN A 81 -0.40 -1.86 14.14
CA ASN A 81 0.20 -3.17 13.87
C ASN A 81 1.48 -3.06 13.05
N VAL A 82 1.54 -2.05 12.18
CA VAL A 82 2.71 -1.73 11.34
C VAL A 82 2.94 -0.23 11.42
N ASP A 83 4.16 0.17 11.77
CA ASP A 83 4.58 1.57 11.77
C ASP A 83 5.89 1.73 10.99
N ILE A 84 5.86 2.53 9.93
CA ILE A 84 7.06 2.77 9.11
C ILE A 84 8.20 3.47 9.87
N ARG A 85 7.90 4.08 11.03
CA ARG A 85 8.88 4.75 11.90
C ARG A 85 9.85 3.77 12.56
N ASP A 86 9.49 2.50 12.66
CA ASP A 86 10.37 1.44 13.17
C ASP A 86 11.47 1.12 12.15
N THR A 87 11.13 1.12 10.86
CA THR A 87 12.08 0.92 9.75
C THR A 87 12.91 2.17 9.48
N ILE A 88 12.31 3.36 9.49
CA ILE A 88 12.97 4.61 9.07
C ILE A 88 12.72 5.77 10.04
N LYS A 89 13.80 6.29 10.60
CA LYS A 89 13.79 7.42 11.53
C LYS A 89 13.95 8.75 10.78
N TYR A 90 12.83 9.46 10.59
CA TYR A 90 12.75 10.75 9.90
C TYR A 90 13.86 11.76 10.27
N LYS A 91 14.15 11.93 11.57
CA LYS A 91 15.20 12.86 12.06
C LYS A 91 16.61 12.48 11.58
N LEU A 92 16.91 11.19 11.46
CA LEU A 92 18.20 10.72 10.93
C LEU A 92 18.29 10.98 9.44
N VAL A 93 17.24 10.70 8.67
CA VAL A 93 17.19 10.99 7.22
C VAL A 93 17.36 12.48 6.92
N MET A 94 16.79 13.37 7.75
CA MET A 94 17.04 14.83 7.64
C MET A 94 18.53 15.17 7.84
N SER A 95 19.18 14.56 8.84
CA SER A 95 20.57 14.87 9.21
C SER A 95 21.61 14.24 8.27
N GLU A 96 21.41 12.99 7.84
CA GLU A 96 22.35 12.25 6.99
C GLU A 96 22.36 12.78 5.54
N TYR A 97 21.20 13.14 5.01
CA TYR A 97 21.06 13.63 3.63
C TYR A 97 21.01 15.16 3.52
N GLY A 98 21.09 15.89 4.65
CA GLY A 98 21.03 17.36 4.68
C GLY A 98 19.70 17.93 4.17
N LEU A 99 18.60 17.19 4.31
CA LEU A 99 17.32 17.51 3.67
C LEU A 99 16.42 18.37 4.56
N GLY A 100 15.81 19.39 3.95
CA GLY A 100 14.66 20.09 4.53
C GLY A 100 13.46 19.15 4.75
N PRO A 101 12.49 19.55 5.59
CA PRO A 101 11.46 18.65 6.11
C PRO A 101 10.63 17.94 5.03
N ASN A 102 10.31 18.63 3.92
CA ASN A 102 9.58 18.06 2.79
C ASN A 102 10.41 17.04 1.99
N GLY A 103 11.70 17.33 1.79
CA GLY A 103 12.63 16.42 1.11
C GLY A 103 12.84 15.14 1.89
N ALA A 104 12.99 15.25 3.21
CA ALA A 104 13.13 14.11 4.09
C ALA A 104 11.88 13.21 4.11
N ILE A 105 10.65 13.76 4.02
CA ILE A 105 9.41 12.96 3.90
C ILE A 105 9.45 12.10 2.63
N MET A 106 9.80 12.69 1.48
CA MET A 106 9.89 11.97 0.20
C MET A 106 10.99 10.90 0.23
N THR A 107 12.16 11.22 0.77
CA THR A 107 13.26 10.25 0.92
C THR A 107 12.88 9.10 1.85
N CYS A 108 12.21 9.36 2.99
CA CYS A 108 11.69 8.30 3.85
C CYS A 108 10.73 7.38 3.10
N MET A 109 9.75 7.94 2.37
CA MET A 109 8.78 7.15 1.60
C MET A 109 9.46 6.30 0.52
N ASN A 110 10.44 6.86 -0.21
CA ASN A 110 11.20 6.13 -1.22
C ASN A 110 12.06 4.99 -0.62
N LEU A 111 12.70 5.24 0.53
CA LEU A 111 13.46 4.22 1.25
C LEU A 111 12.52 3.10 1.77
N ILE A 112 11.29 3.41 2.17
CA ILE A 112 10.28 2.37 2.51
C ILE A 112 9.92 1.56 1.27
N CYS A 113 9.57 2.20 0.15
CA CYS A 113 9.22 1.49 -1.09
C CYS A 113 10.33 0.55 -1.57
N THR A 114 11.60 0.94 -1.43
CA THR A 114 12.74 0.10 -1.83
C THR A 114 13.09 -1.00 -0.81
N ARG A 115 12.73 -0.84 0.46
CA ARG A 115 13.01 -1.83 1.53
C ARG A 115 11.81 -2.69 1.93
N PHE A 116 10.60 -2.39 1.46
CA PHE A 116 9.38 -3.15 1.79
C PHE A 116 9.51 -4.64 1.43
N ASN A 117 10.20 -4.96 0.33
CA ASN A 117 10.48 -6.35 -0.09
C ASN A 117 11.57 -7.07 0.75
N GLN A 118 12.13 -6.41 1.77
CA GLN A 118 13.06 -7.01 2.74
C GLN A 118 12.48 -7.04 4.17
N VAL A 119 11.24 -6.60 4.36
CA VAL A 119 10.51 -6.89 5.61
C VAL A 119 10.12 -8.36 5.55
N PRO A 120 10.67 -9.25 6.41
CA PRO A 120 10.28 -10.65 6.39
C PRO A 120 8.79 -10.74 6.71
N TYR A 121 8.08 -11.61 5.98
CA TYR A 121 6.68 -11.93 6.19
C TYR A 121 6.38 -12.19 7.67
N PHE A 122 5.44 -11.43 8.23
CA PHE A 122 4.75 -11.71 9.49
C PHE A 122 3.34 -12.22 9.15
#